data_AF-A0A847EKR0-F1
#
_entry.id   AF-A0A847EKR0-F1
#
_cell.length_a   1.000
_cell.length_b   1.000
_cell.length_c   1.000
_cell.angle_alpha   90.00
_cell.angle_beta   90.00
_cell.angle_gamma   90.00
#
_symmetry.space_group_name_H-M   'P 1'
#
loop_
_entity.id
_entity.type
_entity.pdbx_description
1 polymer ?
#
loop_
_entity_poly.entity_id
_entity_poly.type
_entity_poly.pdbx_seq_one_letter_code
_entity_poly.pdbx_strand_id
1 'polypeptide(L)'
;MIILGIDPGTVVMGFGLIESDNGEAKYLDCGTITTNSRSPIGERLSFIYNHLSEIIRQSHPDAVAIEQPFVAKNVKSAFAIGRAQA
;
A
#
# COMPACT_ATOMS: atom_id res chain seq x y z
N MET A 1 -5.55 -1.35 18.16
CA MET A 1 -4.46 -1.59 17.19
C MET A 1 -4.92 -1.09 15.83
N ILE A 2 -4.23 -0.11 15.25
CA ILE A 2 -4.54 0.42 13.93
C ILE A 2 -3.84 -0.44 12.87
N ILE A 3 -4.59 -0.93 11.89
CA ILE A 3 -4.08 -1.79 10.82
C ILE A 3 -4.35 -1.11 9.48
N LEU A 4 -3.30 -1.00 8.66
CA LEU A 4 -3.37 -0.55 7.28
C LEU A 4 -3.37 -1.77 6.33
N GLY A 5 -4.45 -1.97 5.60
CA GLY A 5 -4.53 -2.92 4.49
C GLY A 5 -4.18 -2.26 3.15
N ILE A 6 -3.42 -2.96 2.30
CA ILE A 6 -3.02 -2.49 0.98
C ILE A 6 -3.34 -3.57 -0.07
N ASP A 7 -4.09 -3.17 -1.10
CA ASP A 7 -4.26 -3.91 -2.36
C ASP A 7 -3.36 -3.27 -3.44
N PRO A 8 -2.20 -3.88 -3.75
CA PRO A 8 -1.17 -3.23 -4.54
C PRO A 8 -1.46 -3.23 -6.04
N GLY A 9 -1.42 -2.04 -6.65
CA GLY A 9 -1.39 -1.87 -8.10
C GLY A 9 -0.56 -0.66 -8.53
N THR A 10 -0.07 -0.66 -9.77
CA THR A 10 0.79 0.43 -10.30
C THR A 10 0.00 1.56 -10.95
N VAL A 11 -1.29 1.36 -11.22
CA VAL A 11 -2.19 2.38 -11.78
C VAL A 11 -3.21 2.80 -10.72
N VAL A 12 -3.83 1.83 -10.06
CA VAL A 12 -4.72 2.03 -8.93
C VAL A 12 -4.22 1.14 -7.81
N MET A 13 -3.96 1.72 -6.63
CA MET A 13 -3.63 0.99 -5.41
C MET A 13 -4.70 1.29 -4.36
N GLY A 14 -5.37 0.25 -3.85
CA GLY A 14 -6.36 0.39 -2.79
C GLY A 14 -5.72 0.39 -1.41
N PHE A 15 -6.30 1.15 -0.47
CA PHE A 15 -5.94 1.06 0.93
C PHE A 15 -7.17 1.12 1.83
N GLY A 16 -7.06 0.53 3.02
CA GLY A 16 -8.07 0.60 4.07
C GLY A 16 -7.42 0.65 5.44
N LEU A 17 -8.02 1.40 6.37
CA LEU A 17 -7.61 1.53 7.74
C LEU A 17 -8.73 1.04 8.66
N ILE A 18 -8.36 0.18 9.59
CA ILE A 18 -9.25 -0.29 10.65
C ILE A 18 -8.58 -0.15 12.01
N GLU A 19 -9.39 0.07 13.03
CA GLU A 19 -9.01 -0.10 14.43
C GLU A 19 -9.52 -1.48 14.88
N SER A 20 -8.61 -2.33 15.33
CA SER A 20 -8.95 -3.60 15.97
C SER A 20 -8.83 -3.47 17.49
N ASP A 21 -9.92 -3.79 18.18
CA ASP A 21 -10.00 -3.89 19.63
C ASP A 21 -10.76 -5.16 20.02
N ASN A 22 -10.12 -6.05 20.78
CA ASN A 22 -10.69 -7.30 21.29
C ASN A 22 -11.48 -8.16 20.28
N GLY A 23 -11.03 -8.21 19.02
CA GLY A 23 -11.65 -9.01 17.96
C GLY A 23 -12.76 -8.30 17.19
N GLU A 24 -13.15 -7.08 17.60
CA GLU A 24 -13.99 -6.20 16.79
C GLU A 24 -13.12 -5.32 15.89
N ALA A 25 -13.60 -5.11 14.66
CA ALA A 25 -12.96 -4.23 13.69
C ALA A 25 -13.86 -3.01 13.45
N LYS A 26 -13.29 -1.83 13.67
CA LYS A 26 -13.94 -0.54 13.43
C LYS A 26 -13.30 0.12 12.22
N TYR A 27 -14.15 0.54 11.29
CA TYR A 27 -13.72 1.33 10.13
C TYR A 27 -13.12 2.67 10.57
N LEU A 28 -11.97 3.02 10.00
CA LEU A 28 -11.38 4.35 10.16
C LEU A 28 -11.42 5.13 8.84
N ASP A 29 -10.87 4.54 7.77
CA ASP A 29 -10.80 5.20 6.45
C ASP A 29 -10.56 4.17 5.33
N CYS A 30 -10.81 4.55 4.08
CA CYS A 30 -10.38 3.82 2.90
C CYS A 30 -10.27 4.72 1.68
N GLY A 31 -9.45 4.32 0.72
CA GLY A 31 -9.33 5.07 -0.52
C GLY A 31 -8.48 4.39 -1.57
N THR A 32 -8.14 5.16 -2.60
CA THR A 32 -7.27 4.69 -3.67
C THR A 32 -6.20 5.73 -3.99
N ILE A 33 -5.00 5.26 -4.29
CA ILE A 33 -3.94 6.05 -4.90
C ILE A 33 -3.98 5.76 -6.40
N THR A 34 -4.46 6.72 -7.19
CA THR A 34 -4.60 6.59 -8.64
C THR A 34 -3.50 7.39 -9.34
N THR A 35 -2.67 6.70 -10.12
CA THR A 35 -1.63 7.32 -10.95
C THR A 35 -2.08 7.43 -12.40
N ASN A 36 -1.46 8.34 -13.15
CA ASN A 36 -1.65 8.40 -14.59
C ASN A 36 -0.96 7.21 -15.28
N SER A 37 -1.74 6.33 -15.91
CA SER A 37 -1.22 5.14 -16.59
C SER A 37 -0.25 5.43 -17.75
N ARG A 38 -0.25 6.67 -18.27
CA ARG A 38 0.67 7.13 -19.32
C ARG A 38 2.02 7.59 -18.77
N SER A 39 2.15 7.81 -17.46
CA SER A 39 3.42 8.22 -16.85
C SER A 39 4.43 7.05 -16.79
N PRO A 40 5.73 7.34 -16.92
CA PRO A 40 6.80 6.36 -16.67
C PRO A 40 6.63 5.63 -15.34
N ILE A 41 7.03 4.35 -15.29
CA ILE A 41 6.87 3.51 -14.08
C ILE A 41 7.56 4.13 -12.85
N GLY A 42 8.73 4.75 -13.01
CA GLY A 42 9.45 5.40 -11.91
C GLY A 42 8.66 6.55 -11.29
N GLU A 43 8.01 7.39 -12.10
CA GLU A 43 7.16 8.48 -11.61
C GLU A 43 5.94 7.94 -10.87
N ARG A 44 5.31 6.89 -11.41
CA ARG A 44 4.16 6.25 -10.75
C ARG A 44 4.54 5.65 -9.40
N LEU A 45 5.68 4.97 -9.32
CA LEU A 45 6.20 4.41 -8.07
C LEU A 45 6.55 5.50 -7.06
N SER A 46 7.16 6.61 -7.50
CA SER A 46 7.46 7.75 -6.63
C SER A 46 6.17 8.40 -6.10
N PHE A 47 5.15 8.54 -6.94
CA PHE A 47 3.85 9.05 -6.53
C PHE A 47 3.19 8.15 -5.47
N ILE A 48 3.14 6.84 -5.73
CA ILE A 48 2.62 5.84 -4.79
C ILE A 48 3.37 5.90 -3.46
N TYR A 49 4.70 5.92 -3.50
CA TYR A 49 5.55 6.01 -2.30
C TYR A 49 5.23 7.25 -1.47
N ASN A 50 5.13 8.43 -2.10
CA ASN A 50 4.88 9.68 -1.40
C ASN A 50 3.50 9.69 -0.71
N HIS A 51 2.46 9.27 -1.42
CA HIS A 51 1.10 9.19 -0.89
C HIS A 51 0.96 8.14 0.21
N LEU A 52 1.52 6.95 0.01
CA LEU A 52 1.47 5.90 1.04
C LEU A 52 2.24 6.32 2.29
N SER A 53 3.39 6.99 2.12
CA SER A 53 4.15 7.55 3.25
C SER A 53 3.35 8.61 4.02
N GLU A 54 2.53 9.41 3.33
CA GLU A 54 1.65 10.38 3.97
C GLU A 54 0.55 9.70 4.77
N ILE A 55 -0.12 8.68 4.22
CA ILE A 55 -1.11 7.87 4.92
C ILE A 55 -0.51 7.26 6.19
N ILE A 56 0.69 6.66 6.09
CA ILE A 56 1.38 6.06 7.23
C ILE A 56 1.73 7.11 8.29
N ARG A 57 2.21 8.30 7.88
CA ARG A 57 2.51 9.40 8.81
C ARG A 57 1.27 9.95 9.50
N GLN A 58 0.11 9.98 8.84
CA GLN A 58 -1.11 10.52 9.41
C GLN A 58 -1.82 9.52 10.32
N SER A 59 -1.84 8.24 9.92
CA SER A 59 -2.58 7.18 10.62
C SER A 59 -1.77 6.44 11.67
N HIS A 60 -0.43 6.49 11.61
CA HIS A 60 0.48 5.77 12.52
C HIS A 60 0.05 4.31 12.77
N PRO A 61 -0.07 3.47 11.72
CA PRO A 61 -0.57 2.11 11.88
C PRO A 61 0.45 1.25 12.65
N ASP A 62 -0.07 0.39 13.53
CA ASP A 62 0.73 -0.60 14.27
C ASP A 62 1.18 -1.76 13.36
N ALA A 63 0.39 -2.06 12.33
CA ALA A 63 0.65 -3.13 11.38
C ALA A 63 0.21 -2.76 9.97
N VAL A 64 0.90 -3.31 8.97
CA VAL A 64 0.54 -3.20 7.55
C VAL A 64 0.34 -4.60 6.97
N ALA A 65 -0.84 -4.84 6.39
CA ALA A 65 -1.17 -6.04 5.64
C ALA A 65 -1.16 -5.72 4.14
N ILE A 66 -0.43 -6.51 3.35
CA ILE A 66 -0.29 -6.31 1.90
C ILE A 66 -0.73 -7.58 1.18
N GLU A 67 -1.64 -7.46 0.22
CA GLU A 67 -2.03 -8.60 -0.61
C GLU A 67 -0.84 -9.06 -1.47
N GLN A 68 -0.63 -10.38 -1.53
CA GLN A 68 0.37 -10.96 -2.41
C GLN A 68 -0.22 -11.15 -3.81
N PRO A 69 0.26 -10.44 -4.85
CA PRO A 69 -0.28 -10.62 -6.20
C PRO A 69 0.01 -12.06 -6.69
N PHE A 70 -1.06 -12.79 -7.03
CA PHE A 70 -0.98 -14.20 -7.42
C PHE A 70 -0.37 -14.40 -8.83
N VAL A 71 -0.37 -13.37 -9.69
CA VAL A 71 0.13 -13.46 -11.07
C VAL A 71 0.88 -12.20 -11.49
N ALA A 72 2.18 -12.13 -11.17
CA ALA A 72 3.12 -11.33 -11.94
C ALA A 72 4.54 -11.86 -11.73
N LYS A 73 5.08 -12.58 -12.73
CA LYS A 73 6.47 -13.08 -12.75
C LYS A 73 7.52 -12.01 -12.39
N ASN A 74 7.19 -10.72 -12.56
CA ASN A 74 8.11 -9.60 -12.38
C ASN A 74 7.91 -8.79 -11.07
N VAL A 75 6.79 -8.96 -10.36
CA VAL A 75 6.52 -8.20 -9.12
C VAL A 75 7.28 -8.78 -7.93
N LYS A 76 7.43 -10.11 -7.87
CA LYS A 76 8.28 -10.77 -6.86
C LYS A 76 9.73 -10.28 -6.91
N SER A 77 10.30 -10.09 -8.10
CA SER A 77 11.65 -9.57 -8.29
C SER A 77 11.77 -8.11 -7.84
N ALA A 78 10.78 -7.27 -8.16
CA ALA A 78 10.74 -5.87 -7.74
C ALA A 78 10.64 -5.74 -6.20
N PHE A 79 9.79 -6.54 -5.54
CA PHE A 79 9.71 -6.58 -4.08
C PHE A 79 10.99 -7.15 -3.44
N ALA A 80 11.61 -8.17 -4.02
CA ALA A 80 12.87 -8.72 -3.52
C ALA A 80 14.02 -7.69 -3.59
N ILE A 81 14.10 -6.91 -4.67
CA ILE A 81 15.07 -5.81 -4.80
C ILE A 81 14.77 -4.69 -3.80
N GLY A 82 13.51 -4.29 -3.66
CA GLY A 82 13.11 -3.29 -2.65
C GLY A 82 13.43 -3.70 -1.22
N ARG A 83 13.25 -4.98 -0.87
CA ARG A 83 13.66 -5.55 0.43
C ARG A 83 15.17 -5.65 0.62
N ALA A 84 15.96 -5.68 -0.45
CA ALA A 84 17.42 -5.75 -0.40
C ALA A 84 18.10 -4.37 -0.31
N GLN A 85 17.37 -3.28 -0.57
CA GLN A 85 17.88 -1.91 -0.52
C GLN A 85 17.39 -1.11 0.72
N ALA A 86 16.61 -1.73 1.61
CA ALA A 86 16.20 -1.16 2.90
C ALA A 86 17.09 -1.69 4.04
#